data_AF-A0A1A7YTJ5-F1
#
_entry.id   AF-A0A1A7YTJ5-F1
#
_cell.length_a   1.000
_cell.length_b   1.000
_cell.length_c   1.000
_cell.angle_alpha   90.00
_cell.angle_beta   90.00
_cell.angle_gamma   90.00
#
_symmetry.space_group_name_H-M   'P 1'
#
loop_
_entity.id
_entity.type
_entity.pdbx_description
1 polymer ?
#
loop_
_entity_poly.entity_id
_entity_poly.type
_entity_poly.pdbx_seq_one_letter_code
_entity_poly.pdbx_strand_id
1 'polypeptide(L)'
;AGKGLKVEVLHQGAAVAKSPYILQGPVHHEYCDCPESDASLWQSVLRCPTDEPQILSDFKSFPTIDLQHLRQEVPRRFSNRGGLIHYTIVDNKVYRRTLGKYTDFKMFSDEMLLSLTRKVRVPDVEFFINVGDWPLEARKEGAVPILSWCGSTETRDIVLPTYEVTHSTLETMRGVTNDLLSVQGHTGPPWANKTERA
;
A
#
# COMPACT_ATOMS: atom_id res chain seq x y z
N ALA A 1 -8.48 -9.22 29.16
CA ALA A 1 -8.97 -9.47 27.78
C ALA A 1 -9.84 -8.30 27.37
N GLY A 2 -9.38 -7.48 26.43
CA GLY A 2 -10.08 -6.26 26.00
C GLY A 2 -11.42 -6.62 25.35
N LYS A 3 -12.50 -6.02 25.85
CA LYS A 3 -13.83 -6.09 25.25
C LYS A 3 -13.74 -5.35 23.91
N GLY A 4 -14.21 -5.95 22.82
CA GLY A 4 -14.07 -5.40 21.46
C GLY A 4 -14.75 -4.04 21.25
N LEU A 5 -14.77 -3.54 20.01
CA LEU A 5 -15.32 -2.22 19.68
C LEU A 5 -16.80 -2.31 19.30
N LYS A 6 -17.64 -1.50 19.94
CA LYS A 6 -19.04 -1.29 19.59
C LYS A 6 -19.17 0.03 18.82
N VAL A 7 -19.66 -0.04 17.58
CA VAL A 7 -19.93 1.14 16.75
C VAL A 7 -21.44 1.31 16.60
N GLU A 8 -21.96 2.46 17.03
CA GLU A 8 -23.37 2.83 16.92
C GLU A 8 -23.57 3.87 15.83
N VAL A 9 -24.33 3.49 14.80
CA VAL A 9 -24.76 4.38 13.72
C VAL A 9 -26.26 4.61 13.87
N LEU A 10 -26.65 5.87 14.10
CA LEU A 10 -28.03 6.28 14.32
C LEU A 10 -28.43 7.38 13.31
N HIS A 11 -29.67 7.33 12.84
CA HIS A 11 -30.30 8.41 12.09
C HIS A 11 -31.59 8.80 12.80
N GLN A 12 -31.70 10.06 13.23
CA GLN A 12 -32.82 10.56 14.04
C GLN A 12 -33.11 9.70 15.29
N GLY A 13 -32.06 9.14 15.91
CA GLY A 13 -32.16 8.27 17.08
C GLY A 13 -32.50 6.80 16.78
N ALA A 14 -32.83 6.45 15.53
CA ALA A 14 -33.07 5.07 15.11
C ALA A 14 -31.80 4.41 14.57
N ALA A 15 -31.60 3.13 14.87
CA ALA A 15 -30.46 2.35 14.36
C ALA A 15 -30.48 2.26 12.83
N VAL A 16 -29.34 2.55 12.20
CA VAL A 16 -29.16 2.36 10.76
C VAL A 16 -28.73 0.92 10.48
N ALA A 17 -29.44 0.25 9.59
CA ALA A 17 -29.17 -1.12 9.15
C ALA A 17 -28.98 -2.12 10.32
N LYS A 18 -27.76 -2.64 10.52
CA LYS A 18 -27.46 -3.66 11.56
C LYS A 18 -26.79 -3.07 12.80
N SER A 19 -26.80 -1.75 12.95
CA SER A 19 -26.27 -1.07 14.14
C SER A 19 -26.95 -1.59 15.43
N PRO A 20 -26.20 -1.89 16.52
CA PRO A 20 -24.76 -1.68 16.66
C PRO A 20 -23.91 -2.75 15.96
N TYR A 21 -22.79 -2.32 15.38
CA TYR A 21 -21.77 -3.21 14.84
C TYR A 21 -20.77 -3.56 15.96
N ILE A 22 -20.57 -4.86 16.21
CA ILE A 22 -19.66 -5.33 17.26
C ILE A 22 -18.45 -6.01 16.60
N LEU A 23 -17.29 -5.36 16.73
CA LEU A 23 -16.00 -5.89 16.31
C LEU A 23 -15.42 -6.72 17.45
N GLN A 24 -15.26 -8.02 17.22
CA GLN A 24 -14.72 -8.96 18.21
C GLN A 24 -13.19 -8.82 18.30
N GLY A 25 -12.66 -9.04 19.50
CA GLY A 25 -11.21 -9.08 19.75
C GLY A 25 -10.60 -7.76 20.21
N PRO A 26 -9.28 -7.74 20.47
CA PRO A 26 -8.59 -6.51 20.78
C PRO A 26 -8.58 -5.59 19.54
N VAL A 27 -8.91 -4.32 19.75
CA VAL A 27 -8.81 -3.29 18.72
C VAL A 27 -7.54 -2.49 18.97
N HIS A 28 -6.57 -2.63 18.07
CA HIS A 28 -5.29 -1.94 18.15
C HIS A 28 -5.37 -0.62 17.39
N HIS A 29 -4.80 0.43 17.99
CA HIS A 29 -4.59 1.69 17.27
C HIS A 29 -3.54 1.48 16.17
N GLU A 30 -3.62 2.22 15.06
CA GLU A 30 -2.66 2.13 13.94
C GLU A 30 -1.19 2.30 14.38
N TYR A 31 -0.96 3.08 15.44
CA TYR A 31 0.36 3.31 16.03
C TYR A 31 0.75 2.33 17.16
N CYS A 32 -0.01 1.26 17.40
CA CYS A 32 0.40 0.16 18.29
C CYS A 32 1.62 -0.51 17.65
N ASP A 33 2.76 -0.55 18.35
CA ASP A 33 3.91 -1.34 17.92
C ASP A 33 3.79 -2.76 18.48
N CYS A 34 3.03 -3.58 17.74
CA CYS A 34 2.47 -4.85 18.21
C CYS A 34 2.62 -5.91 17.12
N PRO A 35 3.84 -6.16 16.59
CA PRO A 35 4.03 -7.00 15.42
C PRO A 35 3.75 -8.47 15.73
N GLU A 36 2.90 -9.09 14.93
CA GLU A 36 2.75 -10.55 14.92
C GLU A 36 4.05 -11.20 14.42
N SER A 37 4.59 -12.12 15.21
CA SER A 37 5.82 -12.85 14.91
C SER A 37 5.61 -14.00 13.93
N ASP A 38 4.40 -14.57 13.90
CA ASP A 38 4.02 -15.64 12.98
C ASP A 38 3.36 -15.06 11.71
N ALA A 39 4.14 -15.00 10.63
CA ALA A 39 3.66 -14.51 9.34
C ALA A 39 2.50 -15.35 8.77
N SER A 40 2.45 -16.66 9.04
CA SER A 40 1.37 -17.53 8.59
C SER A 40 0.08 -17.25 9.37
N LEU A 41 0.18 -17.02 10.68
CA LEU A 41 -0.95 -16.57 11.48
C LEU A 41 -1.48 -15.23 10.96
N TRP A 42 -0.59 -14.26 10.76
CA TRP A 42 -0.96 -12.95 10.22
C TRP A 42 -1.68 -13.04 8.86
N GLN A 43 -1.14 -13.83 7.93
CA GLN A 43 -1.76 -14.06 6.61
C GLN A 43 -3.15 -14.69 6.74
N SER A 44 -3.32 -15.67 7.63
CA SER A 44 -4.60 -16.33 7.87
C SER A 44 -5.66 -15.37 8.43
N VAL A 45 -5.25 -14.42 9.27
CA VAL A 45 -6.12 -13.41 9.88
C VAL A 45 -6.59 -12.39 8.84
N LEU A 46 -5.68 -11.94 7.96
CA LEU A 46 -6.03 -11.01 6.88
C LEU A 46 -6.94 -11.61 5.82
N ARG A 47 -6.98 -12.95 5.73
CA ARG A 47 -7.76 -13.69 4.72
C ARG A 47 -7.47 -13.22 3.30
N CYS A 48 -6.23 -12.83 3.04
CA CYS A 48 -5.77 -12.53 1.70
C CYS A 48 -5.85 -13.81 0.85
N PRO A 49 -6.15 -13.69 -0.46
CA PRO A 49 -6.00 -14.80 -1.39
C PRO A 49 -4.59 -15.41 -1.27
N THR A 50 -4.49 -16.73 -1.43
CA THR A 50 -3.18 -17.41 -1.43
C THR A 50 -2.32 -16.96 -2.62
N ASP A 51 -2.96 -16.77 -3.77
CA ASP A 51 -2.34 -16.30 -5.00
C ASP A 51 -2.98 -14.99 -5.44
N GLU A 52 -2.14 -14.02 -5.81
CA GLU A 52 -2.56 -12.76 -6.43
C GLU A 52 -2.01 -12.71 -7.86
N PRO A 53 -2.85 -12.85 -8.91
CA PRO A 53 -2.40 -12.95 -10.29
C PRO A 53 -1.49 -11.81 -10.75
N GLN A 54 -1.74 -10.58 -10.28
CA GLN A 54 -0.90 -9.42 -10.61
C GLN A 54 0.52 -9.58 -10.05
N ILE A 55 0.64 -9.94 -8.77
CA ILE A 55 1.93 -10.16 -8.11
C ILE A 55 2.69 -11.29 -8.82
N LEU A 56 2.04 -12.42 -9.08
CA LEU A 56 2.67 -13.55 -9.79
C LEU A 56 3.13 -13.16 -11.21
N SER A 57 2.35 -12.35 -11.91
CA SER A 57 2.70 -11.85 -13.24
C SER A 57 3.93 -10.93 -13.20
N ASP A 58 3.98 -10.00 -12.26
CA ASP A 58 5.06 -9.01 -12.16
C ASP A 58 6.39 -9.66 -11.77
N PHE A 59 6.36 -10.63 -10.85
CA PHE A 59 7.55 -11.37 -10.43
C PHE A 59 8.02 -12.42 -11.45
N LYS A 60 7.23 -12.73 -12.50
CA LYS A 60 7.62 -13.71 -13.53
C LYS A 60 8.93 -13.36 -14.23
N SER A 61 9.24 -12.07 -14.36
CA SER A 61 10.49 -11.58 -14.95
C SER A 61 11.69 -11.65 -13.99
N PHE A 62 11.47 -11.95 -12.71
CA PHE A 62 12.48 -11.88 -11.66
C PHE A 62 12.48 -13.14 -10.77
N PRO A 63 12.75 -14.33 -11.34
CA PRO A 63 12.74 -15.59 -10.57
C PRO A 63 13.83 -15.61 -9.48
N THR A 64 14.91 -14.84 -9.67
CA THR A 64 15.96 -14.59 -8.68
C THR A 64 16.38 -13.13 -8.76
N ILE A 65 16.82 -12.56 -7.64
CA ILE A 65 17.23 -11.16 -7.53
C ILE A 65 18.65 -11.11 -6.97
N ASP A 66 19.59 -10.60 -7.77
CA ASP A 66 20.95 -10.28 -7.32
C ASP A 66 20.98 -8.86 -6.75
N LEU A 67 21.05 -8.76 -5.43
CA LEU A 67 21.08 -7.46 -4.74
C LEU A 67 22.36 -6.65 -5.04
N GLN A 68 23.50 -7.29 -5.31
CA GLN A 68 24.73 -6.56 -5.66
C GLN A 68 24.56 -5.89 -7.03
N HIS A 69 24.03 -6.62 -8.00
CA HIS A 69 23.68 -6.09 -9.31
C HIS A 69 22.63 -4.97 -9.19
N LEU A 70 21.58 -5.18 -8.39
CA LEU A 70 20.49 -4.23 -8.20
C LEU A 70 20.99 -2.89 -7.64
N ARG A 71 21.84 -2.92 -6.61
CA ARG A 71 22.45 -1.75 -5.97
C ARG A 71 23.28 -0.90 -6.93
N GLN A 72 23.86 -1.52 -7.96
CA GLN A 72 24.67 -0.82 -8.97
C GLN A 72 23.80 -0.28 -10.09
N GLU A 73 22.93 -1.12 -10.65
CA GLU A 73 22.20 -0.78 -11.87
C GLU A 73 21.03 0.17 -11.64
N VAL A 74 20.26 0.00 -10.56
CA VAL A 74 19.06 0.81 -10.33
C VAL A 74 19.39 2.30 -10.16
N PRO A 75 20.35 2.71 -9.29
CA PRO A 75 20.72 4.11 -9.18
C PRO A 75 21.30 4.66 -10.50
N ARG A 76 22.19 3.88 -11.14
CA ARG A 76 22.83 4.29 -12.40
C ARG A 76 21.81 4.57 -13.51
N ARG A 77 20.76 3.77 -13.60
CA ARG A 77 19.72 3.88 -14.64
C ARG A 77 18.67 4.94 -14.30
N PHE A 78 18.29 5.09 -13.03
CA PHE A 78 17.03 5.75 -12.68
C PHE A 78 17.13 6.91 -11.70
N SER A 79 18.28 7.17 -11.04
CA SER A 79 18.42 8.32 -10.13
C SER A 79 18.06 9.66 -10.78
N ASN A 80 18.34 9.83 -12.07
CA ASN A 80 18.02 11.05 -12.82
C ASN A 80 16.52 11.19 -13.17
N ARG A 81 15.70 10.14 -12.99
CA ARG A 81 14.25 10.16 -13.28
C ARG A 81 13.40 10.66 -12.11
N GLY A 82 14.01 11.08 -11.01
CA GLY A 82 13.36 11.91 -9.99
C GLY A 82 12.78 11.15 -8.80
N GLY A 83 12.03 10.07 -9.01
CA GLY A 83 11.23 9.41 -7.96
C GLY A 83 11.88 8.23 -7.23
N LEU A 84 13.21 8.05 -7.24
CA LEU A 84 13.80 6.79 -6.76
C LEU A 84 14.15 6.80 -5.27
N ILE A 85 13.62 5.82 -4.52
CA ILE A 85 13.97 5.54 -3.12
C ILE A 85 14.52 4.12 -2.99
N HIS A 86 15.59 3.98 -2.22
CA HIS A 86 16.15 2.71 -1.81
C HIS A 86 15.71 2.39 -0.38
N TYR A 87 15.08 1.23 -0.16
CA TYR A 87 14.61 0.79 1.15
C TYR A 87 15.30 -0.51 1.56
N THR A 88 15.54 -0.65 2.86
CA THR A 88 15.89 -1.91 3.50
C THR A 88 15.06 -2.07 4.76
N ILE A 89 14.52 -3.27 4.99
CA ILE A 89 13.97 -3.65 6.28
C ILE A 89 14.97 -4.63 6.89
N VAL A 90 15.47 -4.32 8.08
CA VAL A 90 16.40 -5.19 8.81
C VAL A 90 15.98 -5.21 10.26
N ASP A 91 15.80 -6.40 10.82
CA ASP A 91 15.28 -6.61 12.18
C ASP A 91 13.99 -5.82 12.42
N ASN A 92 13.06 -5.93 11.46
CA ASN A 92 11.77 -5.24 11.44
C ASN A 92 11.84 -3.71 11.52
N LYS A 93 12.99 -3.10 11.21
CA LYS A 93 13.18 -1.64 11.16
C LYS A 93 13.36 -1.19 9.73
N VAL A 94 12.62 -0.16 9.35
CA VAL A 94 12.69 0.45 8.01
C VAL A 94 13.84 1.45 7.97
N TYR A 95 14.73 1.27 7.00
CA TYR A 95 15.75 2.24 6.63
C TYR A 95 15.56 2.65 5.18
N ARG A 96 15.91 3.88 4.85
CA ARG A 96 15.77 4.39 3.48
C ARG A 96 16.92 5.31 3.09
N ARG A 97 17.19 5.35 1.79
CA ARG A 97 18.06 6.34 1.15
C ARG A 97 17.37 6.88 -0.09
N THR A 98 17.16 8.19 -0.11
CA THR A 98 16.64 8.92 -1.26
C THR A 98 17.71 9.04 -2.33
N LEU A 99 17.39 8.67 -3.58
CA LEU A 99 18.33 8.70 -4.70
C LEU A 99 17.88 9.59 -5.86
N GLY A 100 16.57 9.85 -5.95
CA GLY A 100 16.00 10.74 -6.95
C GLY A 100 15.84 12.19 -6.49
N LYS A 101 15.61 13.09 -7.45
CA LYS A 101 15.43 14.53 -7.23
C LYS A 101 14.09 14.92 -6.57
N TYR A 102 12.99 14.24 -6.89
CA TYR A 102 11.63 14.57 -6.45
C TYR A 102 11.04 13.38 -5.71
N THR A 103 11.14 13.41 -4.39
CA THR A 103 10.96 12.22 -3.55
C THR A 103 10.03 12.47 -2.37
N ASP A 104 9.25 13.53 -2.40
CA ASP A 104 8.34 13.88 -1.29
C ASP A 104 7.20 12.88 -1.15
N PHE A 105 6.77 12.27 -2.25
CA PHE A 105 5.80 11.18 -2.29
C PHE A 105 6.28 9.89 -1.58
N LYS A 106 7.54 9.84 -1.12
CA LYS A 106 8.00 8.78 -0.22
C LYS A 106 7.15 8.64 1.04
N MET A 107 6.49 9.71 1.50
CA MET A 107 5.61 9.66 2.67
C MET A 107 4.58 8.53 2.59
N PHE A 108 4.01 8.26 1.41
CA PHE A 108 3.04 7.18 1.22
C PHE A 108 3.67 5.80 1.39
N SER A 109 4.85 5.57 0.78
CA SER A 109 5.60 4.33 0.96
C SER A 109 6.10 4.18 2.41
N ASP A 110 6.50 5.27 3.06
CA ASP A 110 6.96 5.26 4.44
C ASP A 110 5.84 4.87 5.40
N GLU A 111 4.67 5.49 5.26
CA GLU A 111 3.48 5.18 6.05
C GLU A 111 3.08 3.72 5.91
N MET A 112 3.07 3.21 4.67
CA MET A 112 2.78 1.80 4.37
C MET A 112 3.77 0.86 5.07
N LEU A 113 5.07 1.09 4.91
CA LEU A 113 6.10 0.20 5.48
C LEU A 113 6.13 0.27 7.01
N LEU A 114 5.94 1.46 7.58
CA LEU A 114 5.85 1.64 9.02
C LEU A 114 4.57 1.00 9.59
N SER A 115 3.46 1.08 8.86
CA SER A 115 2.22 0.38 9.22
C SER A 115 2.39 -1.13 9.23
N LEU A 116 3.06 -1.67 8.20
CA LEU A 116 3.32 -3.10 8.08
C LEU A 116 4.21 -3.59 9.23
N THR A 117 5.34 -2.92 9.47
CA THR A 117 6.31 -3.32 10.52
C THR A 117 5.75 -3.22 11.94
N ARG A 118 4.75 -2.36 12.19
CA ARG A 118 4.01 -2.32 13.47
C ARG A 118 3.06 -3.50 13.67
N LYS A 119 2.62 -4.17 12.60
CA LYS A 119 1.57 -5.20 12.60
C LYS A 119 2.09 -6.61 12.42
N VAL A 120 3.22 -6.78 11.74
CA VAL A 120 3.83 -8.09 11.48
C VAL A 120 5.34 -7.94 11.41
N ARG A 121 6.06 -8.97 11.86
CA ARG A 121 7.51 -9.05 11.67
C ARG A 121 7.82 -9.37 10.21
N VAL A 122 8.27 -8.36 9.48
CA VAL A 122 8.65 -8.49 8.07
C VAL A 122 10.06 -9.10 7.97
N PRO A 123 10.32 -10.00 7.00
CA PRO A 123 11.67 -10.53 6.77
C PRO A 123 12.66 -9.42 6.40
N ASP A 124 13.95 -9.71 6.57
CA ASP A 124 15.01 -8.82 6.12
C ASP A 124 15.00 -8.76 4.58
N VAL A 125 14.77 -7.57 4.03
CA VAL A 125 14.59 -7.36 2.59
C VAL A 125 15.18 -6.03 2.15
N GLU A 126 15.58 -5.97 0.87
CA GLU A 126 16.10 -4.76 0.22
C GLU A 126 15.46 -4.59 -1.15
N PHE A 127 14.99 -3.38 -1.44
CA PHE A 127 14.27 -3.10 -2.68
C PHE A 127 14.27 -1.61 -3.01
N PHE A 128 13.83 -1.29 -4.22
CA PHE A 128 13.67 0.08 -4.69
C PHE A 128 12.20 0.36 -4.94
N ILE A 129 11.74 1.53 -4.51
CA ILE A 129 10.42 2.06 -4.84
C ILE A 129 10.61 3.31 -5.70
N ASN A 130 9.91 3.34 -6.82
CA ASN A 130 9.65 4.54 -7.61
C ASN A 130 8.40 5.24 -7.07
N VAL A 131 8.57 6.47 -6.59
CA VAL A 131 7.50 7.34 -6.10
C VAL A 131 7.06 8.38 -7.11
N GLY A 132 7.54 8.29 -8.36
CA GLY A 132 7.07 9.14 -9.46
C GLY A 132 5.84 8.56 -10.16
N ASP A 133 5.24 9.38 -11.03
CA ASP A 133 3.98 9.05 -11.71
C ASP A 133 4.11 8.01 -12.83
N TRP A 134 5.32 7.86 -13.39
CA TRP A 134 5.58 7.00 -14.54
C TRP A 134 6.41 5.78 -14.16
N PRO A 135 6.12 4.59 -14.72
CA PRO A 135 6.93 3.40 -14.51
C PRO A 135 8.32 3.57 -15.15
N LEU A 136 9.30 2.81 -14.66
CA LEU A 136 10.71 3.03 -14.99
C LEU A 136 11.33 1.99 -15.92
N GLU A 137 11.04 0.70 -15.70
CA GLU A 137 11.77 -0.39 -16.33
C GLU A 137 11.06 -0.90 -17.59
N ALA A 138 11.39 -0.31 -18.74
CA ALA A 138 10.87 -0.73 -20.04
C ALA A 138 11.70 -1.86 -20.70
N ARG A 139 12.83 -2.27 -20.11
CA ARG A 139 13.67 -3.33 -20.71
C ARG A 139 12.99 -4.68 -20.55
N LYS A 140 13.12 -5.52 -21.58
CA LYS A 140 12.70 -6.92 -21.54
C LYS A 140 13.82 -7.84 -21.05
N GLU A 141 15.04 -7.60 -21.51
CA GLU A 141 16.24 -8.34 -21.11
C GLU A 141 17.09 -7.50 -20.15
N GLY A 142 17.61 -8.13 -19.09
CA GLY A 142 18.37 -7.43 -18.06
C GLY A 142 17.54 -6.38 -17.31
N ALA A 143 16.22 -6.59 -17.24
CA ALA A 143 15.31 -5.79 -16.42
C ALA A 143 15.71 -5.91 -14.94
N VAL A 144 15.49 -4.85 -14.18
CA VAL A 144 15.68 -4.86 -12.73
C VAL A 144 14.34 -4.64 -12.00
N PRO A 145 14.07 -5.36 -10.90
CA PRO A 145 12.83 -5.21 -10.15
C PRO A 145 12.79 -3.84 -9.46
N ILE A 146 11.74 -3.08 -9.75
CA ILE A 146 11.42 -1.81 -9.09
C ILE A 146 9.94 -1.82 -8.78
N LEU A 147 9.59 -1.49 -7.54
CA LEU A 147 8.20 -1.31 -7.14
C LEU A 147 7.72 0.07 -7.59
N SER A 148 6.56 0.15 -8.25
CA SER A 148 6.00 1.41 -8.75
C SER A 148 4.50 1.49 -8.45
N TRP A 149 3.97 2.71 -8.33
CA TRP A 149 2.53 2.94 -8.14
C TRP A 149 1.69 2.61 -9.39
N CYS A 150 2.33 2.47 -10.53
CA CYS A 150 1.71 2.15 -11.80
C CYS A 150 2.65 1.32 -12.67
N GLY A 151 2.09 0.70 -13.70
CA GLY A 151 2.81 -0.07 -14.71
C GLY A 151 2.03 -0.11 -16.02
N SER A 152 2.62 -0.67 -17.06
CA SER A 152 1.97 -0.95 -18.33
C SER A 152 2.40 -2.31 -18.88
N THR A 153 1.79 -2.74 -19.97
CA THR A 153 2.19 -3.95 -20.71
C THR A 153 3.59 -3.86 -21.32
N GLU A 154 4.16 -2.65 -21.38
CA GLU A 154 5.49 -2.37 -21.93
C GLU A 154 6.56 -2.20 -20.84
N THR A 155 6.19 -2.24 -19.57
CA THR A 155 7.12 -2.12 -18.44
C THR A 155 7.18 -3.40 -17.59
N ARG A 156 8.21 -3.50 -16.76
CA ARG A 156 8.49 -4.62 -15.85
C ARG A 156 8.53 -4.20 -14.39
N ASP A 157 8.10 -2.99 -14.08
CA ASP A 157 7.87 -2.55 -12.71
C ASP A 157 6.87 -3.48 -12.02
N ILE A 158 7.11 -3.77 -10.74
CA ILE A 158 6.21 -4.53 -9.89
C ILE A 158 5.20 -3.56 -9.30
N VAL A 159 3.93 -3.74 -9.62
CA VAL A 159 2.91 -2.74 -9.31
C VAL A 159 2.46 -2.87 -7.86
N LEU A 160 2.46 -1.75 -7.15
CA LEU A 160 1.84 -1.59 -5.84
C LEU A 160 0.40 -1.08 -5.99
N PRO A 161 -0.49 -1.32 -5.01
CA PRO A 161 -1.70 -0.51 -4.88
C PRO A 161 -1.33 0.97 -4.92
N THR A 162 -2.07 1.78 -5.67
CA THR A 162 -1.74 3.20 -5.85
C THR A 162 -1.61 3.91 -4.49
N TYR A 163 -0.80 4.97 -4.44
CA TYR A 163 -0.56 5.69 -3.19
C TYR A 163 -1.85 6.23 -2.57
N GLU A 164 -2.85 6.62 -3.37
CA GLU A 164 -4.16 7.07 -2.88
C GLU A 164 -4.96 5.95 -2.20
N VAL A 165 -5.00 4.75 -2.79
CA VAL A 165 -5.66 3.57 -2.20
C VAL A 165 -4.95 3.18 -0.91
N THR A 166 -3.62 3.16 -0.93
CA THR A 166 -2.79 2.84 0.23
C THR A 166 -3.04 3.83 1.36
N HIS A 167 -2.98 5.13 1.08
CA HIS A 167 -3.23 6.17 2.07
C HIS A 167 -4.66 6.14 2.62
N SER A 168 -5.67 5.98 1.74
CA SER A 168 -7.08 5.85 2.15
C SER A 168 -7.31 4.62 3.04
N THR A 169 -6.59 3.52 2.79
CA THR A 169 -6.68 2.31 3.61
C THR A 169 -6.06 2.50 4.99
N LEU A 170 -4.97 3.26 5.09
CA LEU A 170 -4.25 3.51 6.35
C LEU A 170 -4.95 4.55 7.22
N GLU A 171 -5.33 5.67 6.63
CA GLU A 171 -5.83 6.84 7.36
C GLU A 171 -7.36 6.88 7.40
N THR A 172 -8.05 6.22 6.47
CA THR A 172 -9.50 6.37 6.27
C THR A 172 -9.88 7.86 6.22
N MET A 173 -10.98 8.26 6.89
CA MET A 173 -11.46 9.65 6.91
C MET A 173 -10.67 10.58 7.85
N ARG A 174 -9.44 10.25 8.24
CA ARG A 174 -8.67 11.02 9.22
C ARG A 174 -8.18 12.37 8.69
N GLY A 175 -7.83 12.46 7.40
CA GLY A 175 -7.23 13.66 6.80
C GLY A 175 -8.03 14.30 5.67
N VAL A 176 -8.86 13.52 4.96
CA VAL A 176 -9.64 13.99 3.80
C VAL A 176 -11.06 13.45 3.93
N THR A 177 -12.05 14.35 3.93
CA THR A 177 -13.48 13.98 4.03
C THR A 177 -13.98 13.22 2.79
N ASN A 178 -13.29 13.39 1.66
CA ASN A 178 -13.46 12.65 0.40
C ASN A 178 -12.25 11.75 0.15
N ASP A 179 -12.01 10.76 0.99
CA ASP A 179 -11.14 9.64 0.64
C ASP A 179 -11.87 8.64 -0.28
N LEU A 180 -11.15 7.71 -0.92
CA LEU A 180 -11.73 6.72 -1.85
C LEU A 180 -12.81 5.85 -1.21
N LEU A 181 -12.73 5.63 0.11
CA LEU A 181 -13.64 4.82 0.91
C LEU A 181 -14.76 5.67 1.54
N SER A 182 -14.79 6.98 1.29
CA SER A 182 -15.78 7.89 1.84
C SER A 182 -17.15 7.66 1.19
N VAL A 183 -18.15 7.43 2.04
CA VAL A 183 -19.56 7.32 1.64
C VAL A 183 -20.27 8.67 1.58
N GLN A 184 -19.57 9.77 1.91
CA GLN A 184 -20.15 11.11 2.03
C GLN A 184 -20.30 11.84 0.67
N GLY A 185 -19.68 11.34 -0.40
CA GLY A 185 -19.63 11.99 -1.71
C GLY A 185 -20.92 11.92 -2.56
N HIS A 186 -21.93 11.15 -2.14
CA HIS A 186 -23.15 10.92 -2.94
C HIS A 186 -24.30 11.87 -2.59
N THR A 187 -24.06 13.18 -2.62
CA THR A 187 -25.10 14.22 -2.38
C THR A 187 -25.76 14.75 -3.65
N GLY A 188 -25.36 14.24 -4.83
CA GLY A 188 -25.95 14.61 -6.11
C GLY A 188 -27.40 14.18 -6.28
N PRO A 189 -28.11 14.69 -7.31
CA PRO A 189 -29.49 14.31 -7.57
C PRO A 189 -29.61 12.78 -7.76
N PRO A 190 -30.78 12.18 -7.42
CA PRO A 190 -31.05 10.78 -7.73
C PRO A 190 -30.73 10.47 -9.19
N TRP A 191 -30.34 9.23 -9.48
CA TRP A 191 -29.93 8.83 -10.83
C TRP A 191 -30.92 9.30 -11.93
N ALA A 192 -32.22 9.17 -11.67
CA ALA A 192 -33.28 9.60 -12.58
C ALA A 192 -33.29 11.10 -12.91
N ASN A 193 -32.65 11.93 -12.07
CA ASN A 193 -32.61 13.38 -12.19
C ASN A 193 -31.23 13.90 -12.65
N LYS A 194 -30.29 13.01 -13.01
CA LYS A 194 -29.01 13.39 -13.62
C LYS A 194 -29.22 13.78 -15.10
N THR A 195 -28.48 14.78 -15.57
CA THR A 195 -28.48 15.15 -16.99
C THR A 195 -27.73 14.13 -17.84
N GLU A 196 -28.13 13.93 -19.10
CA GLU A 196 -27.45 13.05 -20.07
C GLU A 196 -26.16 13.65 -20.64
N ARG A 197 -25.39 14.37 -19.82
CA ARG A 197 -24.10 14.95 -20.20
C ARG A 197 -23.01 14.36 -19.32
N ALA A 198 -21.88 14.03 -19.93
CA ALA A 198 -20.63 13.69 -19.24
C ALA A 198 -20.03 14.93 -18.58
#